data_AF-A0A832CEX7-F1
#
_entry.id   AF-A0A832CEX7-F1
#
_cell.length_a   1.000
_cell.length_b   1.000
_cell.length_c   1.000
_cell.angle_alpha   90.00
_cell.angle_beta   90.00
_cell.angle_gamma   90.00
#
_symmetry.space_group_name_H-M   'P 1'
#
loop_
_entity.id
_entity.type
_entity.pdbx_description
1 polymer ?
#
loop_
_entity_poly.entity_id
_entity_poly.type
_entity_poly.pdbx_seq_one_letter_code
_entity_poly.pdbx_strand_id
1 'polypeptide(L)'
;MPVEYDEELVRELRRVFAGLENPVQLKYFVDPESECMYCDDIEQILEIIVRASDGKVKVLSFKSGDREAVKYEVDMYPALL
;
A
#
# COMPACT_ATOMS: atom_id res chain seq x y z
N MET A 1 -4.81 -16.47 -0.67
CA MET A 1 -6.09 -16.51 -1.42
C MET A 1 -6.18 -15.16 -2.07
N PRO A 2 -6.32 -15.04 -3.40
CA PRO A 2 -6.26 -13.75 -4.06
C PRO A 2 -7.32 -12.80 -3.49
N VAL A 3 -6.97 -11.53 -3.34
CA VAL A 3 -7.90 -10.50 -2.89
C VAL A 3 -8.99 -10.34 -3.96
N GLU A 4 -10.21 -10.77 -3.65
CA GLU A 4 -11.37 -10.61 -4.54
C GLU A 4 -12.05 -9.27 -4.29
N TYR A 5 -12.26 -8.52 -5.36
CA TYR A 5 -13.00 -7.26 -5.36
C TYR A 5 -13.81 -7.12 -6.64
N ASP A 6 -14.91 -6.37 -6.57
CA ASP A 6 -15.76 -6.07 -7.72
C ASP A 6 -15.61 -4.62 -8.20
N GLU A 7 -16.23 -4.32 -9.34
CA GLU A 7 -16.22 -2.97 -9.90
C GLU A 7 -17.00 -1.95 -9.06
N GLU A 8 -17.97 -2.40 -8.26
CA GLU A 8 -18.77 -1.51 -7.43
C GLU A 8 -17.92 -0.93 -6.31
N LEU A 9 -17.12 -1.75 -5.64
CA LEU A 9 -16.15 -1.33 -4.64
C LEU A 9 -15.16 -0.31 -5.23
N VAL A 10 -14.61 -0.58 -6.42
CA VAL A 10 -13.66 0.34 -7.08
C VAL A 10 -14.31 1.69 -7.40
N ARG A 11 -15.59 1.70 -7.82
CA ARG A 11 -16.35 2.94 -8.04
C ARG A 11 -16.54 3.71 -6.73
N GLU A 12 -16.80 3.03 -5.63
CA GLU A 12 -16.97 3.66 -4.32
C GLU A 12 -15.65 4.26 -3.83
N LEU A 13 -14.54 3.52 -3.93
CA LEU A 13 -13.20 4.01 -3.62
C LEU A 13 -12.86 5.29 -4.39
N ARG A 14 -13.17 5.36 -5.69
CA ARG A 14 -12.98 6.58 -6.50
C ARG A 14 -13.76 7.77 -5.95
N ARG A 15 -15.01 7.56 -5.51
CA ARG A 15 -15.83 8.64 -4.92
C ARG A 15 -15.23 9.13 -3.59
N VAL A 16 -14.76 8.22 -2.76
CA VAL A 16 -14.10 8.56 -1.49
C VAL A 16 -12.81 9.33 -1.75
N PHE A 17 -11.94 8.84 -2.64
CA PHE A 17 -10.67 9.49 -2.96
C PHE A 17 -10.82 10.81 -3.74
N ALA A 18 -11.96 11.06 -4.39
CA ALA A 18 -12.24 12.36 -5.00
C ALA A 18 -12.17 13.50 -3.97
N GLY A 19 -12.55 13.22 -2.71
CA GLY A 19 -12.48 14.16 -1.60
C GLY A 19 -11.09 14.44 -1.04
N LEU A 20 -10.04 13.74 -1.50
CA LEU A 20 -8.66 14.05 -1.10
C LEU A 20 -8.24 15.42 -1.66
N GLU A 21 -8.04 16.39 -0.78
CA GLU A 21 -7.57 17.74 -1.14
C GLU A 21 -6.08 17.76 -1.45
N ASN A 22 -5.28 16.97 -0.72
CA ASN A 22 -3.82 16.91 -0.84
C ASN A 22 -3.35 15.50 -1.22
N PRO A 23 -2.23 15.37 -1.94
CA PRO A 23 -1.60 14.09 -2.19
C PRO A 23 -1.21 13.39 -0.88
N VAL A 24 -1.42 12.08 -0.82
CA VAL A 24 -1.07 11.22 0.32
C VAL A 24 0.06 10.29 -0.11
N GLN A 25 1.03 10.10 0.77
CA GLN A 25 2.14 9.20 0.54
C GLN A 25 2.07 8.05 1.55
N LEU A 26 1.82 6.84 1.05
CA LEU A 26 1.94 5.60 1.80
C LEU A 26 3.37 5.08 1.68
N LYS A 27 3.93 4.61 2.78
CA LYS A 27 5.21 3.90 2.82
C LYS A 27 4.93 2.43 3.08
N TYR A 28 5.34 1.58 2.16
CA TYR A 28 5.20 0.14 2.25
C TYR A 28 6.54 -0.48 2.57
N PHE A 29 6.60 -1.30 3.61
CA PHE A 29 7.82 -1.95 4.06
C PHE A 29 7.68 -3.46 3.89
N VAL A 30 8.69 -4.07 3.28
CA VAL A 30 8.74 -5.53 3.04
C VAL A 30 10.09 -6.10 3.43
N ASP A 31 10.10 -7.35 3.88
CA ASP A 31 11.33 -8.09 4.11
C ASP A 31 11.47 -9.21 3.06
N PRO A 32 12.27 -8.99 2.00
CA PRO A 32 12.37 -9.92 0.88
C PRO A 32 13.06 -11.24 1.23
N GLU A 33 13.80 -11.29 2.34
CA GLU A 33 14.47 -12.50 2.82
C GLU A 33 13.55 -13.38 3.70
N SER A 34 12.37 -12.86 4.06
CA SER A 34 11.37 -13.57 4.87
C SER A 34 10.30 -14.23 4.00
N GLU A 35 9.80 -15.40 4.44
CA GLU A 35 8.57 -15.96 3.85
C GLU A 35 7.37 -15.09 4.25
N CYS A 36 6.90 -14.28 3.30
CA CYS A 36 5.79 -13.36 3.51
C CYS A 36 4.51 -13.85 2.81
N MET A 37 3.60 -14.45 3.57
CA MET A 37 2.33 -14.96 3.02
C MET A 37 1.40 -13.86 2.48
N TYR A 38 1.52 -12.63 3.00
CA TYR A 38 0.56 -11.54 2.75
C TYR A 38 1.09 -10.42 1.86
N CYS A 39 2.36 -10.47 1.44
CA CYS A 39 2.96 -9.38 0.68
C CYS A 39 2.27 -9.21 -0.68
N ASP A 40 2.02 -10.30 -1.41
CA ASP A 40 1.35 -10.27 -2.71
C ASP A 40 -0.09 -9.72 -2.62
N ASP A 41 -0.80 -10.06 -1.53
CA ASP A 41 -2.16 -9.59 -1.29
C ASP A 41 -2.17 -8.08 -1.00
N ILE A 42 -1.22 -7.59 -0.19
CA ILE A 42 -1.08 -6.16 0.12
C ILE A 42 -0.67 -5.37 -1.12
N GLU A 43 0.25 -5.87 -1.93
CA GLU A 43 0.66 -5.22 -3.17
C GLU A 43 -0.53 -5.01 -4.13
N GLN A 44 -1.36 -6.04 -4.31
CA GLN A 44 -2.60 -5.93 -5.10
C GLN A 44 -3.55 -4.87 -4.55
N ILE A 45 -3.72 -4.80 -3.22
CA ILE A 45 -4.56 -3.77 -2.57
C ILE A 45 -3.99 -2.37 -2.85
N LEU A 46 -2.68 -2.19 -2.69
CA LEU A 46 -2.01 -0.91 -2.93
C LEU A 46 -2.14 -0.44 -4.38
N GLU A 47 -2.06 -1.36 -5.34
CA GLU A 47 -2.30 -1.04 -6.76
C GLU A 47 -3.72 -0.53 -7.01
N ILE A 48 -4.72 -1.16 -6.40
CA ILE A 48 -6.13 -0.72 -6.50
C ILE A 48 -6.27 0.68 -5.91
N ILE A 49 -5.66 0.95 -4.75
CA ILE A 49 -5.71 2.27 -4.10
C ILE A 49 -5.08 3.36 -4.97
N VAL A 50 -3.89 3.12 -5.51
CA VAL A 50 -3.21 4.08 -6.38
C VAL A 50 -4.06 4.38 -7.62
N ARG A 51 -4.61 3.34 -8.26
CA ARG A 51 -5.47 3.49 -9.44
C ARG A 51 -6.81 4.17 -9.13
N ALA A 52 -7.43 3.86 -8.00
CA ALA A 52 -8.72 4.44 -7.60
C ALA A 52 -8.57 5.89 -7.14
N SER A 53 -7.40 6.28 -6.63
CA SER A 53 -7.13 7.64 -6.19
C SER A 53 -6.70 8.61 -7.30
N ASP A 54 -6.65 8.15 -8.55
CA ASP A 54 -6.16 8.93 -9.71
C ASP A 54 -4.75 9.52 -9.46
N GLY A 55 -3.88 8.74 -8.81
CA GLY A 55 -2.51 9.13 -8.48
C GLY A 55 -2.35 10.13 -7.33
N LYS A 56 -3.44 10.50 -6.64
CA LYS A 56 -3.37 11.30 -5.40
C LYS A 56 -2.74 10.52 -4.25
N VAL A 57 -2.92 9.20 -4.20
CA VAL A 57 -2.19 8.32 -3.30
C VAL A 57 -0.97 7.79 -4.04
N LYS A 58 0.21 7.96 -3.44
CA LYS A 58 1.48 7.42 -3.92
C LYS A 58 2.02 6.43 -2.92
N VAL A 59 2.56 5.32 -3.42
CA VAL A 59 3.18 4.29 -2.58
C VAL A 59 4.68 4.33 -2.82
N LEU A 60 5.46 4.43 -1.74
CA LEU A 60 6.90 4.23 -1.76
C LEU A 60 7.23 2.93 -1.04
N SER A 61 7.93 2.02 -1.70
CA SER A 61 8.33 0.74 -1.12
C SER A 61 9.75 0.81 -0.57
N PHE A 62 9.95 0.24 0.62
CA PHE A 62 11.22 0.14 1.32
C PHE A 62 11.44 -1.29 1.80
N LYS A 63 12.70 -1.71 1.86
CA LYS A 63 13.09 -3.04 2.31
C LYS A 63 13.50 -3.04 3.78
N SER A 64 13.53 -4.23 4.39
CA SER A 64 14.18 -4.45 5.67
C SER A 64 15.62 -3.93 5.63
N GLY A 65 16.00 -3.14 6.63
CA GLY A 65 17.32 -2.51 6.74
C GLY A 65 17.51 -1.20 5.96
N ASP A 66 16.55 -0.78 5.13
CA ASP A 66 16.61 0.55 4.51
C ASP A 66 16.60 1.66 5.57
N ARG A 67 17.20 2.82 5.26
CA ARG A 67 17.29 3.95 6.19
C ARG A 67 15.92 4.36 6.71
N GLU A 68 14.90 4.30 5.86
CA GLU A 68 13.52 4.61 6.21
C GLU A 68 12.92 3.57 7.18
N ALA A 69 13.19 2.27 7.00
CA ALA A 69 12.72 1.24 7.92
C ALA A 69 13.33 1.44 9.32
N VAL A 70 14.63 1.76 9.39
CA VAL A 70 15.31 2.10 10.64
C VAL A 70 14.75 3.39 11.25
N LYS A 71 14.53 4.43 10.43
CA LYS A 71 14.01 5.72 10.88
C LYS A 71 12.63 5.63 11.53
N TYR A 72 11.77 4.76 11.01
CA TYR A 72 10.42 4.55 11.52
C TYR A 72 10.32 3.35 12.48
N GLU A 73 11.45 2.75 12.86
CA GLU A 73 11.52 1.62 13.79
C GLU A 73 10.62 0.44 13.38
N VAL A 74 10.58 0.13 12.07
CA VAL A 74 9.79 -0.97 11.53
C VAL A 74 10.43 -2.31 11.88
N ASP A 75 9.80 -3.05 12.79
CA ASP A 75 10.25 -4.34 13.32
C ASP A 75 9.47 -5.54 12.77
N MET A 76 8.29 -5.30 12.19
CA MET A 76 7.42 -6.30 11.61
C MET A 76 7.15 -6.02 10.12
N TYR A 77 7.06 -7.08 9.34
CA TYR A 77 6.84 -7.02 7.89
C TYR A 77 5.71 -7.99 7.50
N PRO A 78 4.87 -7.64 6.50
CA PRO A 78 4.81 -6.36 5.80
C PRO A 78 4.20 -5.25 6.67
N ALA A 79 4.59 -3.99 6.44
CA ALA A 79 4.06 -2.84 7.18
C ALA A 79 3.69 -1.64 6.28
N LEU A 80 2.73 -0.84 6.73
CA LEU A 80 2.22 0.36 6.06
C LEU A 80 2.21 1.56 7.00
N LEU A 81 2.74 2.70 6.54
CA LEU A 81 2.76 3.99 7.25
C LEU A 81 2.31 5.16 6.36
#